data_AF-A0A7U6KPD7-F1
#
_entry.id   AF-A0A7U6KPD7-F1
#
_cell.length_a   1.000
_cell.length_b   1.000
_cell.length_c   1.000
_cell.angle_alpha   90.00
_cell.angle_beta   90.00
_cell.angle_gamma   90.00
#
_symmetry.space_group_name_H-M   'P 1'
#
loop_
_entity.id
_entity.type
_entity.pdbx_description
1 polymer ?
#
loop_
_entity_poly.entity_id
_entity_poly.type
_entity_poly.pdbx_seq_one_letter_code
_entity_poly.pdbx_strand_id
1 'polypeptide(L)'
;MTKSKFAPQIPVPATYMRGGTSKGTFFKLSDLPERCQVAGESRDKFLLRVVGSPDPYGKQIDGLGNGSSSTSKTVILSASDRPDHDVNYLFGQVNIAKPMIDWAGNCGNLTAAVGACAINMGLVDADKIANSIDDNAESGICEVRIWQENIGKTIIAHVPVYKDANDKVQVQETGDFELDGVTFPAAEVKIEFIDPVDATSDMFPTGNLVDDFDVSGCGLNADSIKATFISAGIPTIFINAEDLGFTGTELQGDINSDSELLTKLEKSVPQAAWRWDYLKM
;
A
#
# COMPACT_ATOMS: atom_id res chain seq x y z
N MET A 1 16.65 -24.71 -38.34
CA MET A 1 17.07 -24.22 -37.01
C MET A 1 16.02 -24.66 -36.00
N THR A 2 16.38 -25.47 -35.02
CA THR A 2 15.50 -25.88 -33.93
C THR A 2 15.24 -24.65 -33.04
N LYS A 3 13.98 -24.25 -32.88
CA LYS A 3 13.62 -23.18 -31.93
C LYS A 3 14.08 -23.59 -30.54
N SER A 4 14.76 -22.68 -29.83
CA SER A 4 15.10 -22.84 -28.41
C SER A 4 13.85 -23.23 -27.61
N LYS A 5 13.98 -24.20 -26.70
CA LYS A 5 12.89 -24.58 -25.77
C LYS A 5 12.55 -23.46 -24.77
N PHE A 6 13.47 -22.51 -24.58
CA PHE A 6 13.31 -21.39 -23.67
C PHE A 6 13.06 -20.12 -24.47
N ALA A 7 11.87 -19.54 -24.30
CA ALA A 7 11.51 -18.24 -24.84
C ALA A 7 12.26 -17.13 -24.08
N PRO A 8 12.57 -15.99 -24.74
CA PRO A 8 13.11 -14.83 -24.05
C PRO A 8 12.11 -14.26 -23.04
N GLN A 9 12.61 -13.46 -22.09
CA GLN A 9 11.77 -12.70 -21.17
C GLN A 9 10.89 -11.68 -21.93
N ILE A 10 9.77 -11.30 -21.32
CA ILE A 10 8.86 -10.29 -21.85
C ILE A 10 9.10 -8.95 -21.15
N PRO A 11 9.31 -7.85 -21.88
CA PRO A 11 9.31 -6.52 -21.29
C PRO A 11 7.87 -6.07 -21.02
N VAL A 12 7.64 -5.48 -19.84
CA VAL A 12 6.37 -4.84 -19.47
C VAL A 12 6.69 -3.47 -18.86
N PRO A 13 6.13 -2.36 -19.36
CA PRO A 13 6.28 -1.05 -18.74
C PRO A 13 5.84 -1.06 -17.27
N ALA A 14 6.66 -0.47 -16.41
CA ALA A 14 6.40 -0.36 -14.98
C ALA A 14 7.14 0.84 -14.40
N THR A 15 6.66 1.35 -13.27
CA THR A 15 7.32 2.39 -12.48
C THR A 15 7.61 1.85 -11.08
N TYR A 16 8.84 1.96 -10.63
CA TYR A 16 9.20 1.60 -9.25
C TYR A 16 9.28 2.87 -8.41
N MET A 17 8.39 3.01 -7.43
CA MET A 17 8.24 4.26 -6.66
C MET A 17 8.28 4.00 -5.16
N ARG A 18 8.78 5.00 -4.44
CA ARG A 18 8.53 5.16 -3.01
C ARG A 18 7.23 5.94 -2.83
N GLY A 19 6.34 5.44 -1.97
CA GLY A 19 5.22 6.19 -1.43
C GLY A 19 5.26 6.09 0.09
N GLY A 20 5.29 7.24 0.78
CA GLY A 20 5.55 7.27 2.22
C GLY A 20 6.84 6.51 2.58
N THR A 21 6.74 5.59 3.52
CA THR A 21 7.82 4.69 3.97
C THR A 21 7.81 3.31 3.28
N SER A 22 7.09 3.16 2.16
CA SER A 22 7.02 1.91 1.39
C SER A 22 7.54 2.08 -0.04
N LYS A 23 7.94 0.96 -0.66
CA LYS A 23 8.26 0.90 -2.09
C LYS A 23 7.38 -0.13 -2.78
N GLY A 24 6.97 0.16 -4.01
CA GLY A 24 6.14 -0.73 -4.80
C GLY A 24 6.42 -0.63 -6.30
N THR A 25 6.05 -1.68 -7.03
CA THR A 25 6.08 -1.67 -8.49
C THR A 25 4.68 -1.35 -9.02
N PHE A 26 4.56 -0.25 -9.74
CA PHE A 26 3.33 0.29 -10.31
C PHE A 26 3.22 -0.07 -11.79
N PHE A 27 2.01 -0.43 -12.20
CA PHE A 27 1.68 -0.78 -13.57
C PHE A 27 0.44 0.00 -14.02
N LYS A 28 0.44 0.44 -15.27
CA LYS A 28 -0.79 0.81 -15.96
C LYS A 28 -1.47 -0.47 -16.44
N LEU A 29 -2.77 -0.64 -16.17
CA LEU A 29 -3.51 -1.86 -16.52
C LEU A 29 -3.38 -2.23 -18.00
N SER A 30 -3.45 -1.25 -18.89
CA SER A 30 -3.34 -1.44 -20.34
C SER A 30 -1.97 -1.95 -20.80
N ASP A 31 -0.93 -1.74 -19.99
CA ASP A 31 0.44 -2.12 -20.33
C ASP A 31 0.75 -3.57 -19.93
N LEU A 32 -0.09 -4.16 -19.08
CA LEU A 32 0.03 -5.56 -18.69
C LEU A 32 -0.28 -6.48 -19.88
N PRO A 33 0.30 -7.70 -19.93
CA PRO A 33 -0.11 -8.72 -20.89
C PRO A 33 -1.63 -8.95 -20.81
N GLU A 34 -2.30 -9.13 -21.95
CA GLU A 34 -3.77 -9.22 -22.06
C GLU A 34 -4.41 -10.13 -21.00
N ARG A 35 -3.86 -11.34 -20.80
CA ARG A 35 -4.32 -12.31 -19.79
C ARG A 35 -4.19 -11.84 -18.33
N CYS A 36 -3.42 -10.79 -18.07
CA CYS A 36 -3.19 -10.19 -16.76
C CYS A 36 -4.02 -8.90 -16.56
N GLN A 37 -4.71 -8.41 -17.60
CA GLN A 37 -5.56 -7.22 -17.52
C GLN A 37 -6.90 -7.50 -16.81
N VAL A 38 -7.21 -8.77 -16.53
CA VAL A 38 -8.33 -9.19 -15.67
C VAL A 38 -7.80 -9.86 -14.41
N ALA A 39 -8.58 -9.79 -13.33
CA ALA A 39 -8.21 -10.43 -12.07
C ALA A 39 -8.17 -11.96 -12.22
N GLY A 40 -7.21 -12.61 -11.57
CA GLY A 40 -7.09 -14.07 -11.54
C GLY A 40 -5.64 -14.57 -11.63
N GLU A 41 -5.52 -15.88 -11.75
CA GLU A 41 -4.26 -16.61 -11.59
C GLU A 41 -3.13 -16.14 -12.53
N SER A 42 -3.47 -15.72 -13.76
CA SER A 42 -2.46 -15.22 -14.71
C SER A 42 -1.82 -13.91 -14.23
N ARG A 43 -2.62 -13.00 -13.69
CA ARG A 43 -2.15 -11.74 -13.10
C ARG A 43 -1.31 -12.02 -11.86
N ASP A 44 -1.81 -12.87 -10.97
CA ASP A 44 -1.10 -13.19 -9.71
C ASP A 44 0.26 -13.83 -9.99
N LYS A 45 0.34 -14.81 -10.88
CA LYS A 45 1.61 -15.43 -11.29
C LYS A 45 2.58 -14.43 -11.91
N PHE A 46 2.08 -13.50 -12.72
CA PHE A 46 2.90 -12.44 -13.31
C PHE A 46 3.50 -11.55 -12.22
N LEU A 47 2.66 -11.01 -11.32
CA LEU A 47 3.09 -10.10 -10.27
C LEU A 47 4.00 -10.79 -9.24
N LEU A 48 3.70 -12.04 -8.87
CA LEU A 48 4.58 -12.89 -8.05
C LEU A 48 5.97 -12.98 -8.67
N ARG A 49 6.06 -13.26 -9.98
CA ARG A 49 7.35 -13.35 -10.67
C ARG A 49 8.08 -12.02 -10.73
N VAL A 50 7.38 -10.90 -10.91
CA VAL A 50 8.00 -9.56 -10.92
C VAL A 50 8.63 -9.24 -9.58
N VAL A 51 7.91 -9.49 -8.49
CA VAL A 51 8.42 -9.18 -7.14
C VAL A 51 9.48 -10.20 -6.69
N GLY A 52 9.45 -11.42 -7.23
CA GLY A 52 10.41 -12.49 -6.90
C GLY A 52 9.89 -13.43 -5.83
N SER A 53 8.58 -13.70 -5.82
CA SER A 53 7.90 -14.58 -4.87
C SER A 53 7.29 -15.82 -5.55
N PRO A 54 7.10 -16.95 -4.82
CA PRO A 54 7.61 -17.19 -3.47
C PRO A 54 9.13 -17.39 -3.47
N ASP A 55 9.81 -16.82 -2.48
CA ASP A 55 11.24 -17.00 -2.28
C ASP A 55 11.52 -17.72 -0.94
N PRO A 56 12.00 -18.97 -0.97
CA PRO A 56 12.36 -19.70 0.24
C PRO A 56 13.53 -19.07 1.01
N TYR A 57 14.32 -18.19 0.40
CA TYR A 57 15.40 -17.46 1.07
C TYR A 57 14.93 -16.17 1.74
N GLY A 58 13.71 -15.72 1.45
CA GLY A 58 13.13 -14.50 2.00
C GLY A 58 13.85 -13.22 1.59
N LYS A 59 14.58 -13.21 0.47
CA LYS A 59 15.40 -12.08 0.00
C LYS A 59 14.85 -11.39 -1.24
N GLN A 60 14.07 -12.10 -2.06
CA GLN A 60 13.51 -11.66 -3.34
C GLN A 60 14.58 -11.18 -4.34
N ILE A 61 15.78 -11.77 -4.30
CA ILE A 61 16.93 -11.40 -5.15
C ILE A 61 16.64 -11.54 -6.65
N ASP A 62 15.76 -12.46 -7.06
CA ASP A 62 15.36 -12.67 -8.45
C ASP A 62 14.08 -11.87 -8.81
N GLY A 63 13.90 -10.68 -8.23
CA GLY A 63 12.76 -9.81 -8.49
C GLY A 63 12.98 -8.38 -8.00
N LEU A 64 11.92 -7.56 -8.04
CA LEU A 64 11.95 -6.16 -7.59
C LEU A 64 11.61 -5.98 -6.11
N GLY A 65 11.18 -7.05 -5.42
CA GLY A 65 11.01 -7.06 -3.97
C GLY A 65 12.36 -7.01 -3.24
N ASN A 66 12.33 -6.70 -1.94
CA ASN A 66 13.54 -6.63 -1.13
C ASN A 66 13.38 -7.36 0.23
N GLY A 67 12.59 -8.44 0.25
CA GLY A 67 12.50 -9.34 1.39
C GLY A 67 11.83 -8.75 2.63
N SER A 68 11.04 -7.67 2.50
CA SER A 68 10.28 -7.06 3.58
C SER A 68 8.85 -6.70 3.14
N SER A 69 7.91 -6.63 4.07
CA SER A 69 6.51 -6.30 3.76
C SER A 69 6.35 -4.91 3.14
N SER A 70 7.17 -3.94 3.55
CA SER A 70 7.19 -2.56 3.03
C SER A 70 7.75 -2.44 1.61
N THR A 71 8.38 -3.50 1.07
CA THR A 71 8.99 -3.52 -0.27
C THR A 71 8.48 -4.64 -1.18
N SER A 72 7.62 -5.51 -0.67
CA SER A 72 6.99 -6.62 -1.42
C SER A 72 5.56 -6.25 -1.82
N LYS A 73 5.43 -5.21 -2.66
CA LYS A 73 4.16 -4.55 -2.98
C LYS A 73 4.02 -4.29 -4.48
N THR A 74 2.82 -4.52 -5.00
CA THR A 74 2.46 -4.16 -6.38
C THR A 74 1.24 -3.25 -6.40
N VAL A 75 1.19 -2.39 -7.41
CA VAL A 75 0.08 -1.48 -7.65
C VAL A 75 -0.30 -1.55 -9.12
N ILE A 76 -1.61 -1.63 -9.39
CA ILE A 76 -2.15 -1.49 -10.73
C ILE A 76 -3.05 -0.26 -10.75
N LEU A 77 -2.81 0.62 -11.71
CA LEU A 77 -3.59 1.82 -11.97
C LEU A 77 -4.30 1.71 -13.32
N SER A 78 -5.54 2.18 -13.38
CA SER A 78 -6.31 2.32 -14.62
C SER A 78 -7.15 3.60 -14.58
N ALA A 79 -7.58 4.07 -15.75
CA ALA A 79 -8.55 5.16 -15.81
C ALA A 79 -9.82 4.72 -15.08
N SER A 80 -10.40 5.61 -14.27
CA SER A 80 -11.63 5.28 -13.56
C SER A 80 -12.84 5.31 -14.50
N ASP A 81 -13.75 4.36 -14.30
CA ASP A 81 -15.10 4.36 -14.85
C ASP A 81 -16.13 4.88 -13.85
N ARG A 82 -15.68 5.25 -12.63
CA ARG A 82 -16.53 5.80 -11.58
C ARG A 82 -16.73 7.30 -11.81
N PRO A 83 -17.96 7.82 -11.66
CA PRO A 83 -18.18 9.25 -11.60
C PRO A 83 -17.27 9.90 -10.54
N ASP A 84 -16.79 11.09 -10.83
CA ASP A 84 -15.97 11.91 -9.92
C ASP A 84 -14.65 11.26 -9.47
N HIS A 85 -14.09 10.31 -10.22
CA HIS A 85 -12.78 9.74 -9.95
C HIS A 85 -11.91 9.81 -11.20
N ASP A 86 -10.61 10.08 -11.01
CA ASP A 86 -9.66 10.14 -12.12
C ASP A 86 -9.06 8.76 -12.39
N VAL A 87 -8.72 8.02 -11.33
CA VAL A 87 -7.93 6.79 -11.43
C VAL A 87 -8.44 5.71 -10.47
N ASN A 88 -8.50 4.47 -10.96
CA ASN A 88 -8.70 3.28 -10.14
C ASN A 88 -7.34 2.81 -9.61
N TYR A 89 -7.30 2.47 -8.32
CA TYR A 89 -6.13 2.00 -7.61
C TYR A 89 -6.39 0.61 -7.02
N LEU A 90 -5.65 -0.38 -7.51
CA LEU A 90 -5.61 -1.73 -6.97
C LEU A 90 -4.25 -2.02 -6.33
N PHE A 91 -4.26 -2.39 -5.06
CA PHE A 91 -3.09 -2.77 -4.28
C PHE A 91 -2.99 -4.27 -4.07
N GLY A 92 -1.81 -4.84 -4.33
CA GLY A 92 -1.48 -6.23 -4.01
C GLY A 92 -0.33 -6.32 -3.01
N GLN A 93 -0.59 -6.89 -1.82
CA GLN A 93 0.46 -7.25 -0.88
C GLN A 93 1.01 -8.63 -1.27
N VAL A 94 2.23 -8.68 -1.80
CA VAL A 94 2.83 -9.94 -2.23
C VAL A 94 3.46 -10.64 -1.03
N ASN A 95 3.05 -11.88 -0.79
CA ASN A 95 3.67 -12.69 0.25
C ASN A 95 5.08 -13.11 -0.19
N ILE A 96 6.05 -13.05 0.72
CA ILE A 96 7.44 -13.38 0.42
C ILE A 96 7.62 -14.90 0.31
N ALA A 97 7.07 -15.66 1.26
CA ALA A 97 7.32 -17.10 1.40
C ALA A 97 6.29 -17.98 0.66
N LYS A 98 5.09 -17.46 0.40
CA LYS A 98 3.96 -18.19 -0.20
C LYS A 98 3.60 -17.62 -1.57
N PRO A 99 3.14 -18.45 -2.53
CA PRO A 99 2.70 -17.99 -3.85
C PRO A 99 1.31 -17.33 -3.77
N MET A 100 1.22 -16.21 -3.07
CA MET A 100 -0.04 -15.56 -2.71
C MET A 100 0.11 -14.04 -2.78
N ILE A 101 -0.93 -13.39 -3.28
CA ILE A 101 -1.10 -11.94 -3.20
C ILE A 101 -2.38 -11.68 -2.41
N ASP A 102 -2.27 -10.85 -1.37
CA ASP A 102 -3.43 -10.38 -0.62
C ASP A 102 -3.96 -9.08 -1.25
N TRP A 103 -5.21 -9.15 -1.70
CA TRP A 103 -5.96 -8.07 -2.35
C TRP A 103 -7.04 -7.46 -1.43
N ALA A 104 -7.12 -7.85 -0.16
CA ALA A 104 -8.22 -7.46 0.73
C ALA A 104 -8.07 -6.05 1.34
N GLY A 105 -6.87 -5.47 1.31
CA GLY A 105 -6.57 -4.22 2.01
C GLY A 105 -6.09 -3.10 1.09
N ASN A 106 -5.96 -1.90 1.68
CA ASN A 106 -5.25 -0.77 1.08
C ASN A 106 -3.81 -0.69 1.61
N CYS A 107 -2.97 0.14 0.98
CA CYS A 107 -1.66 0.54 1.50
C CYS A 107 -1.58 2.07 1.59
N GLY A 108 -1.86 2.63 2.77
CA GLY A 108 -1.87 4.08 2.98
C GLY A 108 -0.57 4.79 2.59
N ASN A 109 0.58 4.13 2.78
CA ASN A 109 1.88 4.65 2.34
C ASN A 109 1.96 4.82 0.81
N LEU A 110 1.58 3.79 0.04
CA LEU A 110 1.69 3.85 -1.42
C LEU A 110 0.65 4.78 -2.05
N THR A 111 -0.44 5.09 -1.36
CA THR A 111 -1.39 6.13 -1.76
C THR A 111 -0.69 7.46 -2.06
N ALA A 112 0.35 7.84 -1.31
CA ALA A 112 1.13 9.05 -1.56
C ALA A 112 1.82 9.08 -2.95
N ALA A 113 2.11 7.91 -3.53
CA ALA A 113 2.69 7.80 -4.87
C ALA A 113 1.64 7.63 -5.97
N VAL A 114 0.41 7.20 -5.65
CA VAL A 114 -0.62 6.89 -6.66
C VAL A 114 -0.99 8.12 -7.48
N GLY A 115 -1.23 9.27 -6.86
CA GLY A 115 -1.60 10.49 -7.58
C GLY A 115 -0.53 10.93 -8.58
N ALA A 116 0.72 11.02 -8.13
CA ALA A 116 1.87 11.33 -8.97
C ALA A 116 2.06 10.32 -10.11
N CYS A 117 1.97 9.02 -9.79
CA CYS A 117 2.11 7.95 -10.77
C CYS A 117 0.99 8.00 -11.83
N ALA A 118 -0.25 8.28 -11.42
CA ALA A 118 -1.39 8.39 -12.33
C ALA A 118 -1.22 9.56 -13.32
N ILE A 119 -0.75 10.73 -12.85
CA ILE A 119 -0.41 11.87 -13.71
C ILE A 119 0.67 11.46 -14.72
N ASN A 120 1.77 10.86 -14.24
CA ASN A 120 2.89 10.44 -15.10
C ASN A 120 2.51 9.33 -16.11
N MET A 121 1.56 8.46 -15.76
CA MET A 121 1.03 7.41 -16.65
C MET A 121 -0.05 7.92 -17.63
N GLY A 122 -0.41 9.20 -17.57
CA GLY A 122 -1.48 9.78 -18.39
C GLY A 122 -2.84 9.14 -18.08
N LEU A 123 -3.12 8.90 -16.80
CA LEU A 123 -4.40 8.37 -16.31
C LEU A 123 -5.30 9.47 -15.73
N VAL A 124 -4.75 10.66 -15.50
CA VAL A 124 -5.50 11.84 -15.08
C VAL A 124 -5.70 12.75 -16.30
N ASP A 125 -6.88 13.36 -16.39
CA ASP A 125 -7.23 14.29 -17.47
C ASP A 125 -6.20 15.42 -17.62
N ALA A 126 -5.76 15.67 -18.86
CA ALA A 126 -4.70 16.62 -19.15
C ALA A 126 -5.11 18.08 -18.90
N ASP A 127 -6.37 18.43 -19.15
CA ASP A 127 -6.89 19.77 -18.90
C ASP A 127 -7.00 20.00 -17.40
N LYS A 128 -7.40 18.98 -16.63
CA LYS A 128 -7.38 19.04 -15.16
C LYS A 128 -5.99 19.32 -14.61
N ILE A 129 -4.97 18.63 -15.12
CA ILE A 129 -3.57 18.88 -14.72
C ILE A 129 -3.13 20.29 -15.14
N ALA A 130 -3.41 20.70 -16.37
CA ALA A 130 -3.02 22.03 -16.87
C ALA A 130 -3.66 23.17 -16.06
N ASN A 131 -4.93 23.02 -15.70
CA ASN A 131 -5.70 23.99 -14.93
C ASN A 131 -5.41 23.97 -13.43
N SER A 132 -4.53 23.09 -12.95
CA SER A 132 -4.13 23.03 -11.54
C SER A 132 -3.05 24.07 -11.17
N ILE A 133 -2.59 24.85 -12.14
CA ILE A 133 -1.68 25.99 -11.95
C ILE A 133 -2.37 27.24 -12.48
N ASP A 134 -2.54 28.25 -11.63
CA ASP A 134 -3.08 29.55 -12.02
C ASP A 134 -2.25 30.20 -13.14
N ASP A 135 -2.89 31.04 -13.97
CA ASP A 135 -2.25 31.70 -15.13
C ASP A 135 -0.97 32.47 -14.76
N ASN A 136 -0.91 33.03 -13.55
CA ASN A 136 0.22 33.82 -13.05
C ASN A 136 1.13 33.06 -12.07
N ALA A 137 1.00 31.73 -11.98
CA ALA A 137 1.80 30.87 -11.11
C ALA A 137 2.69 29.89 -11.89
N GLU A 138 3.83 29.53 -11.29
CA GLU A 138 4.77 28.52 -11.79
C GLU A 138 4.54 27.13 -11.18
N SER A 139 3.73 27.06 -10.11
CA SER A 139 3.42 25.83 -9.38
C SER A 139 1.99 25.85 -8.85
N GLY A 140 1.44 24.67 -8.56
CA GLY A 140 0.09 24.51 -8.04
C GLY A 140 -0.15 23.12 -7.45
N ILE A 141 -1.41 22.78 -7.20
CA ILE A 141 -1.83 21.50 -6.62
C ILE A 141 -2.87 20.86 -7.54
N CYS A 142 -2.55 19.68 -8.06
CA CYS A 142 -3.49 18.83 -8.78
C CYS A 142 -4.17 17.86 -7.80
N GLU A 143 -5.46 18.06 -7.53
CA GLU A 143 -6.26 17.13 -6.74
C GLU A 143 -6.62 15.88 -7.54
N VAL A 144 -5.94 14.77 -7.28
CA VAL A 144 -6.23 13.47 -7.90
C VAL A 144 -7.20 12.68 -7.03
N ARG A 145 -8.38 12.38 -7.57
CA ARG A 145 -9.44 11.61 -6.94
C ARG A 145 -9.28 10.15 -7.31
N ILE A 146 -8.91 9.34 -6.33
CA ILE A 146 -8.51 7.95 -6.47
C ILE A 146 -9.64 7.06 -5.96
N TRP A 147 -10.11 6.15 -6.82
CA TRP A 147 -11.01 5.09 -6.41
C TRP A 147 -10.17 3.88 -5.96
N GLN A 148 -10.17 3.61 -4.66
CA GLN A 148 -9.48 2.46 -4.09
C GLN A 148 -10.36 1.21 -4.30
N GLU A 149 -9.98 0.35 -5.25
CA GLU A 149 -10.77 -0.83 -5.65
C GLU A 149 -10.82 -1.95 -4.60
N ASN A 150 -9.79 -2.13 -3.79
CA ASN A 150 -9.72 -3.16 -2.76
C ASN A 150 -10.82 -2.98 -1.70
N ILE A 151 -11.07 -1.73 -1.31
CA ILE A 151 -11.98 -1.38 -0.20
C ILE A 151 -13.20 -0.56 -0.63
N GLY A 152 -13.27 -0.17 -1.91
CA GLY A 152 -14.38 0.62 -2.45
C GLY A 152 -14.49 2.02 -1.83
N LYS A 153 -13.37 2.73 -1.69
CA LYS A 153 -13.31 4.05 -1.04
C LYS A 153 -12.66 5.12 -1.88
N THR A 154 -13.05 6.36 -1.65
CA THR A 154 -12.44 7.54 -2.26
C THR A 154 -11.25 8.02 -1.43
N ILE A 155 -10.15 8.30 -2.11
CA ILE A 155 -8.99 8.96 -1.55
C ILE A 155 -8.67 10.18 -2.43
N ILE A 156 -8.36 11.32 -1.83
CA ILE A 156 -7.88 12.50 -2.56
C ILE A 156 -6.39 12.67 -2.28
N ALA A 157 -5.60 12.75 -3.34
CA ALA A 157 -4.19 13.09 -3.29
C ALA A 157 -3.97 14.50 -3.85
N HIS A 158 -3.43 15.39 -3.01
CA HIS A 158 -3.08 16.75 -3.37
C HIS A 158 -1.66 16.77 -3.90
N VAL A 159 -1.51 16.55 -5.22
CA VAL A 159 -0.20 16.37 -5.84
C VAL A 159 0.37 17.73 -6.24
N PRO A 160 1.52 18.16 -5.70
CA PRO A 160 2.16 19.38 -6.13
C PRO A 160 2.66 19.23 -7.57
N VAL A 161 2.49 20.28 -8.36
CA VAL A 161 2.88 20.33 -9.77
C VAL A 161 3.57 21.66 -10.10
N TYR A 162 4.38 21.67 -11.15
CA TYR A 162 5.08 22.86 -11.64
C TYR A 162 5.06 22.92 -13.18
N LYS A 163 5.20 24.12 -13.75
CA LYS A 163 5.43 24.32 -15.18
C LYS A 163 6.92 24.13 -15.47
N ASP A 164 7.25 23.19 -16.35
CA ASP A 164 8.63 23.01 -16.82
C ASP A 164 9.04 24.09 -17.84
N ALA A 165 10.29 24.02 -18.31
CA ALA A 165 10.85 25.01 -19.25
C ALA A 165 10.15 25.05 -20.63
N ASN A 166 9.24 24.12 -20.92
CA ASN A 166 8.43 24.07 -22.13
C ASN A 166 6.94 24.35 -21.84
N ASP A 167 6.62 24.97 -20.71
CA ASP A 167 5.27 25.29 -20.25
C ASP A 167 4.37 24.05 -20.03
N LYS A 168 4.98 22.85 -19.91
CA LYS A 168 4.24 21.63 -19.60
C LYS A 168 4.15 21.46 -18.07
N VAL A 169 2.95 21.18 -17.59
CA VAL A 169 2.73 20.88 -16.17
C VAL A 169 3.23 19.47 -15.84
N GLN A 170 4.09 19.36 -14.83
CA GLN A 170 4.75 18.14 -14.37
C GLN A 170 4.55 17.97 -12.86
N VAL A 171 4.66 16.73 -12.37
CA VAL A 171 4.66 16.46 -10.92
C VAL A 171 5.92 17.06 -10.28
N GLN A 172 5.76 17.78 -9.17
CA GLN A 172 6.85 18.23 -8.32
C GLN A 172 7.21 17.11 -7.34
N GLU A 173 8.29 16.37 -7.61
CA GLU A 173 8.72 15.24 -6.75
C GLU A 173 9.69 15.67 -5.65
N THR A 174 10.54 16.67 -5.92
CA THR A 174 11.55 17.17 -4.98
C THR A 174 11.01 18.30 -4.11
N GLY A 175 11.55 18.45 -2.91
CA GLY A 175 11.14 19.45 -1.93
C GLY A 175 11.94 19.29 -0.64
N ASP A 176 11.52 20.00 0.39
CA ASP A 176 12.16 20.04 1.71
C ASP A 176 11.31 19.40 2.83
N PHE A 177 10.16 18.78 2.48
CA PHE A 177 9.34 18.06 3.45
C PHE A 177 10.02 16.77 3.89
N GLU A 178 10.18 16.63 5.21
CA GLU A 178 10.74 15.45 5.85
C GLU A 178 9.62 14.55 6.40
N LEU A 179 9.81 13.24 6.30
CA LEU A 179 8.90 12.22 6.83
C LEU A 179 9.73 11.18 7.59
N ASP A 180 9.37 10.90 8.83
CA ASP A 180 10.03 9.86 9.64
C ASP A 180 10.06 8.52 8.89
N GLY A 181 11.23 7.88 8.87
CA GLY A 181 11.48 6.65 8.11
C GLY A 181 11.82 6.88 6.63
N VAL A 182 11.81 8.11 6.12
CA VAL A 182 12.28 8.48 4.78
C VAL A 182 13.61 9.25 4.89
N THR A 183 14.64 8.75 4.23
CA THR A 183 16.03 9.24 4.39
C THR A 183 16.25 10.65 3.85
N PHE A 184 15.55 11.05 2.79
CA PHE A 184 15.76 12.31 2.09
C PHE A 184 14.44 13.07 1.94
N PRO A 185 14.46 14.40 2.05
CA PRO A 185 13.26 15.20 1.88
C PRO A 185 12.72 15.14 0.45
N ALA A 186 11.43 15.43 0.30
CA ALA A 186 10.71 15.43 -0.97
C ALA A 186 9.62 16.51 -0.95
N ALA A 187 8.82 16.61 -2.01
CA ALA A 187 7.62 17.44 -1.97
C ALA A 187 6.56 16.81 -1.04
N GLU A 188 5.85 17.64 -0.29
CA GLU A 188 4.71 17.18 0.53
C GLU A 188 3.52 16.81 -0.37
N VAL A 189 2.91 15.65 -0.12
CA VAL A 189 1.66 15.23 -0.76
C VAL A 189 0.63 14.99 0.32
N LYS A 190 -0.32 15.91 0.46
CA LYS A 190 -1.43 15.75 1.42
C LYS A 190 -2.40 14.69 0.91
N ILE A 191 -2.78 13.76 1.79
CA ILE A 191 -3.73 12.68 1.50
C ILE A 191 -4.97 12.81 2.38
N GLU A 192 -6.15 12.68 1.77
CA GLU A 192 -7.43 12.66 2.46
C GLU A 192 -8.13 11.32 2.19
N PHE A 193 -8.50 10.62 3.27
CA PHE A 193 -9.32 9.42 3.20
C PHE A 193 -10.78 9.81 3.47
N ILE A 194 -11.62 9.72 2.45
CA ILE A 194 -13.03 10.13 2.53
C ILE A 194 -13.87 8.95 3.02
N ASP A 195 -14.66 9.18 4.07
CA ASP A 195 -15.53 8.18 4.72
C ASP A 195 -14.83 6.82 4.93
N PRO A 196 -13.72 6.78 5.71
CA PRO A 196 -12.86 5.60 5.84
C PRO A 196 -13.52 4.42 6.57
N VAL A 197 -14.74 4.61 7.07
CA VAL A 197 -15.61 3.60 7.68
C VAL A 197 -16.77 3.37 6.73
N ASP A 198 -17.16 2.13 6.47
CA ASP A 198 -18.40 1.87 5.73
C ASP A 198 -19.59 2.42 6.51
N ALA A 199 -20.51 3.10 5.82
CA ALA A 199 -21.72 3.62 6.44
C ALA A 199 -22.58 2.51 7.08
N THR A 200 -22.35 1.25 6.68
CA THR A 200 -23.00 0.05 7.21
C THR A 200 -22.14 -0.73 8.22
N SER A 201 -20.89 -0.32 8.47
CA SER A 201 -20.00 -0.96 9.44
C SER A 201 -19.86 -0.10 10.69
N ASP A 202 -19.99 -0.72 11.85
CA ASP A 202 -19.69 -0.03 13.10
C ASP A 202 -18.19 0.26 13.21
N MET A 203 -17.82 1.50 13.52
CA MET A 203 -16.43 1.90 13.77
C MET A 203 -15.79 1.00 14.85
N PHE A 204 -16.60 0.63 15.86
CA PHE A 204 -16.27 -0.35 16.89
C PHE A 204 -17.17 -1.56 16.70
N PRO A 205 -16.72 -2.62 16.00
CA PRO A 205 -17.59 -3.74 15.63
C PRO A 205 -18.05 -4.60 16.81
N THR A 206 -17.42 -4.45 17.98
CA THR A 206 -17.88 -5.06 19.24
C THR A 206 -18.97 -4.24 19.93
N GLY A 207 -19.20 -3.00 19.48
CA GLY A 207 -20.04 -2.00 20.14
C GLY A 207 -19.35 -1.32 21.34
N ASN A 208 -18.12 -1.71 21.68
CA ASN A 208 -17.39 -1.20 22.84
C ASN A 208 -16.15 -0.42 22.40
N LEU A 209 -15.79 0.62 23.17
CA LEU A 209 -14.50 1.30 23.00
C LEU A 209 -13.34 0.44 23.48
N VAL A 210 -13.59 -0.38 24.51
CA VAL A 210 -12.61 -1.28 25.11
C VAL A 210 -13.32 -2.59 25.47
N ASP A 211 -12.74 -3.70 25.02
CA ASP A 211 -13.19 -5.06 25.27
C ASP A 211 -12.21 -5.80 26.21
N ASP A 212 -12.74 -6.79 26.91
CA ASP A 212 -11.94 -7.85 27.53
C ASP A 212 -11.64 -8.91 26.46
N PHE A 213 -10.44 -8.83 25.88
CA PHE A 213 -10.02 -9.71 24.80
C PHE A 213 -9.46 -11.01 25.38
N ASP A 214 -10.09 -12.14 25.04
CA ASP A 214 -9.62 -13.47 25.41
C ASP A 214 -8.38 -13.84 24.59
N VAL A 215 -7.25 -13.97 25.28
CA VAL A 215 -5.97 -14.40 24.71
C VAL A 215 -5.50 -15.71 25.34
N SER A 216 -6.40 -16.43 26.01
CA SER A 216 -6.11 -17.74 26.59
C SER A 216 -5.58 -18.69 25.51
N GLY A 217 -4.53 -19.44 25.86
CA GLY A 217 -3.86 -20.35 24.92
C GLY A 217 -2.98 -19.68 23.85
N CYS A 218 -2.89 -18.35 23.81
CA CYS A 218 -1.96 -17.65 22.91
C CYS A 218 -0.51 -17.70 23.40
N GLY A 219 -0.27 -18.06 24.66
CA GLY A 219 1.06 -18.12 25.28
C GLY A 219 1.55 -16.77 25.82
N LEU A 220 0.65 -15.81 25.98
CA LEU A 220 0.88 -14.55 26.71
C LEU A 220 0.79 -14.79 28.23
N ASN A 221 1.25 -13.83 29.02
CA ASN A 221 1.30 -13.92 30.49
C ASN A 221 -0.07 -13.72 31.16
N ALA A 222 -1.14 -13.56 30.38
CA ALA A 222 -2.51 -13.35 30.85
C ALA A 222 -3.48 -14.15 29.96
N ASP A 223 -4.63 -14.51 30.52
CA ASP A 223 -5.73 -15.15 29.78
C ASP A 223 -6.67 -14.12 29.14
N SER A 224 -6.66 -12.88 29.60
CA SER A 224 -7.42 -11.78 29.01
C SER A 224 -6.68 -10.45 29.18
N ILE A 225 -6.79 -9.58 28.17
CA ILE A 225 -6.17 -8.26 28.12
C ILE A 225 -7.16 -7.22 27.60
N LYS A 226 -6.94 -5.94 27.91
CA LYS A 226 -7.78 -4.86 27.37
C LYS A 226 -7.40 -4.60 25.92
N ALA A 227 -8.40 -4.53 25.05
CA ALA A 227 -8.18 -4.23 23.64
C ALA A 227 -9.26 -3.30 23.08
N THR A 228 -8.89 -2.47 22.10
CA THR A 228 -9.83 -1.72 21.26
C THR A 228 -9.84 -2.35 19.88
N PHE A 229 -11.02 -2.76 19.43
CA PHE A 229 -11.27 -3.23 18.07
C PHE A 229 -11.84 -2.07 17.26
N ILE A 230 -11.10 -1.59 16.26
CA ILE A 230 -11.55 -0.45 15.44
C ILE A 230 -11.42 -0.76 13.95
N SER A 231 -12.43 -0.38 13.17
CA SER A 231 -12.49 -0.54 11.72
C SER A 231 -12.53 0.82 11.02
N ALA A 232 -11.40 1.53 11.06
CA ALA A 232 -11.22 2.82 10.38
C ALA A 232 -9.92 2.80 9.56
N GLY A 233 -10.03 2.87 8.24
CA GLY A 233 -8.91 2.70 7.32
C GLY A 233 -8.54 1.22 7.07
N ILE A 234 -8.18 0.49 8.13
CA ILE A 234 -8.06 -0.97 8.14
C ILE A 234 -8.50 -1.52 9.50
N PRO A 235 -9.10 -2.71 9.59
CA PRO A 235 -9.41 -3.33 10.88
C PRO A 235 -8.16 -3.59 11.72
N THR A 236 -8.10 -2.93 12.89
CA THR A 236 -6.94 -2.93 13.79
C THR A 236 -7.34 -3.23 15.23
N ILE A 237 -6.51 -4.02 15.91
CA ILE A 237 -6.62 -4.29 17.35
C ILE A 237 -5.54 -3.48 18.07
N PHE A 238 -5.94 -2.59 18.97
CA PHE A 238 -5.02 -1.85 19.85
C PHE A 238 -5.00 -2.48 21.23
N ILE A 239 -3.80 -2.73 21.76
CA ILE A 239 -3.55 -3.37 23.06
C ILE A 239 -2.46 -2.56 23.76
N ASN A 240 -2.51 -2.46 25.10
CA ASN A 240 -1.44 -1.81 25.83
C ASN A 240 -0.13 -2.60 25.72
N ALA A 241 0.98 -1.90 25.54
CA ALA A 241 2.30 -2.52 25.49
C ALA A 241 2.61 -3.33 26.76
N GLU A 242 2.26 -2.79 27.94
CA GLU A 242 2.52 -3.43 29.23
C GLU A 242 1.80 -4.78 29.41
N ASP A 243 0.62 -4.94 28.81
CA ASP A 243 -0.15 -6.19 28.83
C ASP A 243 0.56 -7.30 28.03
N LEU A 244 1.46 -6.91 27.13
CA LEU A 244 2.34 -7.81 26.37
C LEU A 244 3.77 -7.90 26.95
N GLY A 245 4.06 -7.16 28.03
CA GLY A 245 5.39 -7.07 28.63
C GLY A 245 6.33 -6.09 27.93
N PHE A 246 5.80 -5.16 27.13
CA PHE A 246 6.55 -4.13 26.40
C PHE A 246 6.42 -2.75 27.07
N THR A 247 7.32 -1.86 26.67
CA THR A 247 7.33 -0.45 27.04
C THR A 247 6.64 0.43 25.99
N GLY A 248 6.48 -0.06 24.76
CA GLY A 248 5.97 0.71 23.63
C GLY A 248 7.04 1.52 22.90
N THR A 249 8.32 1.30 23.24
CA THR A 249 9.49 1.99 22.65
C THR A 249 10.48 1.04 21.99
N GLU A 250 10.10 -0.23 21.85
CA GLU A 250 10.88 -1.27 21.20
C GLU A 250 11.20 -0.92 19.74
N LEU A 251 12.41 -1.26 19.31
CA LEU A 251 12.82 -1.16 17.92
C LEU A 251 12.45 -2.44 17.16
N GLN A 252 12.48 -2.38 15.83
CA GLN A 252 12.21 -3.55 14.99
C GLN A 252 13.01 -4.79 15.39
N GLY A 253 14.29 -4.62 15.74
CA GLY A 253 15.18 -5.73 16.10
C GLY A 253 14.77 -6.44 17.39
N ASP A 254 14.15 -5.72 18.32
CA ASP A 254 13.71 -6.23 19.62
C ASP A 254 12.49 -7.17 19.46
N ILE A 255 11.63 -6.89 18.47
CA ILE A 255 10.41 -7.65 18.22
C ILE A 255 10.60 -8.71 17.13
N ASN A 256 11.13 -8.33 15.97
CA ASN A 256 11.17 -9.19 14.78
C ASN A 256 12.14 -10.38 14.90
N SER A 257 13.08 -10.32 15.85
CA SER A 257 14.04 -11.40 16.11
C SER A 257 13.48 -12.48 17.03
N ASP A 258 12.38 -12.21 17.73
CA ASP A 258 11.74 -13.16 18.64
C ASP A 258 10.60 -13.92 17.94
N SER A 259 10.96 -15.06 17.34
CA SER A 259 9.99 -15.92 16.66
C SER A 259 8.90 -16.47 17.58
N GLU A 260 9.19 -16.63 18.87
CA GLU A 260 8.20 -17.15 19.82
C GLU A 260 7.13 -16.09 20.09
N LEU A 261 7.55 -14.86 20.37
CA LEU A 261 6.67 -13.71 20.50
C LEU A 261 5.80 -13.51 19.26
N LEU A 262 6.39 -13.49 18.06
CA LEU A 262 5.64 -13.33 16.82
C LEU A 262 4.57 -14.41 16.64
N THR A 263 4.88 -15.65 17.04
CA THR A 263 3.92 -16.77 17.02
C THR A 263 2.78 -16.55 18.02
N LYS A 264 3.08 -16.03 19.21
CA LYS A 264 2.06 -15.70 20.23
C LYS A 264 1.11 -14.60 19.73
N LEU A 265 1.66 -13.54 19.15
CA LEU A 265 0.89 -12.45 18.55
C LEU A 265 0.03 -12.93 17.38
N GLU A 266 0.58 -13.75 16.48
CA GLU A 266 -0.19 -14.29 15.34
C GLU A 266 -1.36 -15.18 15.79
N LYS A 267 -1.18 -16.01 16.83
CA LYS A 267 -2.24 -16.85 17.40
C LYS A 267 -3.41 -16.04 17.97
N SER A 268 -3.12 -14.87 18.52
CA SER A 268 -4.19 -14.02 19.08
C SER A 268 -5.04 -13.35 18.00
N VAL A 269 -4.57 -13.20 16.75
CA VAL A 269 -5.40 -12.63 15.68
C VAL A 269 -6.37 -13.66 15.14
N PRO A 270 -7.68 -13.41 15.15
CA PRO A 270 -8.61 -14.19 14.34
C PRO A 270 -8.28 -13.95 12.86
N GLN A 271 -7.73 -14.96 12.18
CA GLN A 271 -7.19 -14.90 10.80
C GLN A 271 -8.15 -14.39 9.72
N ALA A 272 -9.43 -14.14 10.04
CA ALA A 272 -10.47 -13.79 9.08
C ALA A 272 -10.82 -12.29 9.00
N ALA A 273 -10.38 -11.43 9.93
CA ALA A 273 -10.88 -10.04 9.93
C ALA A 273 -9.95 -8.94 10.50
N TRP A 274 -8.80 -9.27 11.10
CA TRP A 274 -8.01 -8.31 11.88
C TRP A 274 -6.53 -8.31 11.50
N ARG A 275 -5.85 -7.16 11.57
CA ARG A 275 -4.40 -7.05 11.44
C ARG A 275 -3.78 -6.43 12.70
N TRP A 276 -2.60 -6.92 13.08
CA TRP A 276 -1.70 -6.21 14.00
C TRP A 276 -0.91 -5.17 13.20
N ASP A 277 -1.10 -3.89 13.50
CA ASP A 277 -0.13 -2.85 13.13
C ASP A 277 0.87 -2.69 14.28
N TYR A 278 1.87 -3.58 14.33
CA TYR A 278 3.17 -3.12 14.83
C TYR A 278 3.74 -2.21 13.75
N LEU A 279 4.30 -1.07 14.16
CA LEU A 279 5.16 -0.22 13.33
C LEU A 279 6.26 -1.07 12.68
N LYS A 280 5.95 -1.71 11.56
CA LYS A 280 6.90 -2.23 10.57
C LYS A 280 7.30 -1.08 9.65
N MET A 281 7.74 0.03 10.26
CA MET A 281 8.55 1.05 9.60
C MET A 281 9.99 0.61 9.72
#